data_AF-A0A2A2AQ92-F1
#
_entry.id   AF-A0A2A2AQ92-F1
#
_cell.length_a   1.000
_cell.length_b   1.000
_cell.length_c   1.000
_cell.angle_alpha   90.00
_cell.angle_beta   90.00
_cell.angle_gamma   90.00
#
_symmetry.space_group_name_H-M   'P 1'
#
loop_
_entity.id
_entity.type
_entity.pdbx_description
1 polymer ?
#
loop_
_entity_poly.entity_id
_entity_poly.type
_entity_poly.pdbx_seq_one_letter_code
_entity_poly.pdbx_strand_id
1 'polypeptide(L)'
;MTERKQPSAAEADVLNAALPAGLTEEMRDVAYCLFEALVLDDARCGTAAPAGPWLAQLHSMARQALMQLQHLAREKGGRAIYLAKGVAVHLSARDRAMCAEFRGNNYRALADRYGLTEMRVRQIVDAWQREQFARRQGKLPGIDPEPED
;
A
#
# COMPACT_ATOMS: atom_id res chain seq x y z
N MET A 1 16.62 -11.32 -19.74
CA MET A 1 15.34 -11.13 -19.04
C MET A 1 15.19 -12.29 -18.07
N THR A 2 15.43 -12.07 -16.78
CA THR A 2 15.15 -13.10 -15.77
C THR A 2 13.64 -13.19 -15.62
N GLU A 3 13.05 -14.37 -15.82
CA GLU A 3 11.61 -14.56 -15.63
C GLU A 3 11.23 -14.12 -14.21
N ARG A 4 10.23 -13.24 -14.10
CA ARG A 4 9.70 -12.86 -12.78
C ARG A 4 8.99 -14.07 -12.21
N LYS A 5 9.45 -14.51 -11.04
CA LYS A 5 8.75 -15.51 -10.23
C LYS A 5 7.30 -15.04 -10.04
N GLN A 6 6.34 -15.91 -10.32
CA GLN A 6 4.91 -15.61 -10.26
C GLN A 6 4.14 -16.87 -9.83
N PRO A 7 3.00 -16.73 -9.12
CA PRO A 7 2.15 -17.87 -8.80
C PRO A 7 1.68 -18.60 -10.06
N SER A 8 1.54 -19.93 -9.97
CA SER A 8 0.89 -20.70 -11.02
C SER A 8 -0.62 -20.46 -11.05
N ALA A 9 -1.29 -20.83 -12.15
CA ALA A 9 -2.75 -20.77 -12.23
C ALA A 9 -3.42 -21.59 -11.11
N ALA A 10 -2.90 -22.79 -10.82
CA ALA A 10 -3.43 -23.64 -9.76
C ALA A 10 -3.24 -23.04 -8.36
N GLU A 11 -2.15 -22.31 -8.13
CA GLU A 11 -1.94 -21.57 -6.87
C GLU A 11 -2.92 -20.40 -6.76
N ALA A 12 -3.15 -19.65 -7.84
CA ALA A 12 -4.13 -18.57 -7.89
C ALA A 12 -5.58 -19.07 -7.69
N ASP A 13 -5.91 -20.25 -8.23
CA ASP A 13 -7.23 -20.85 -8.11
C ASP A 13 -7.62 -21.17 -6.66
N VAL A 14 -6.64 -21.42 -5.79
CA VAL A 14 -6.89 -21.59 -4.35
C VAL A 14 -7.49 -20.33 -3.73
N LEU A 15 -6.97 -19.15 -4.10
CA LEU A 15 -7.57 -17.88 -3.68
C LEU A 15 -8.94 -17.70 -4.33
N ASN A 16 -9.04 -17.90 -5.65
CA ASN A 16 -10.29 -17.69 -6.40
C ASN A 16 -11.46 -18.48 -5.80
N ALA A 17 -11.23 -19.74 -5.41
CA ALA A 17 -12.21 -20.59 -4.76
C ALA A 17 -12.65 -20.09 -3.36
N ALA A 18 -11.80 -19.31 -2.68
CA ALA A 18 -12.10 -18.75 -1.36
C ALA A 18 -12.78 -17.36 -1.42
N LEU A 19 -12.75 -16.68 -2.57
CA LEU A 19 -13.31 -15.33 -2.71
C LEU A 19 -14.85 -15.34 -2.62
N PRO A 20 -15.47 -14.45 -1.83
CA PRO A 20 -16.92 -14.33 -1.80
C PRO A 20 -17.49 -13.86 -3.16
N ALA A 21 -18.69 -14.33 -3.51
CA ALA A 21 -19.33 -14.01 -4.78
C ALA A 21 -19.59 -12.51 -5.00
N GLY A 22 -19.83 -11.74 -3.94
CA GLY A 22 -20.18 -10.31 -4.02
C GLY A 22 -19.00 -9.33 -4.10
N LEU A 23 -17.74 -9.80 -4.19
CA LEU A 23 -16.61 -8.89 -4.31
C LEU A 23 -16.59 -8.21 -5.69
N THR A 24 -16.31 -6.90 -5.68
CA THR A 24 -15.97 -6.13 -6.88
C THR A 24 -14.66 -6.62 -7.47
N GLU A 25 -14.43 -6.38 -8.77
CA GLU A 25 -13.19 -6.74 -9.46
C GLU A 25 -11.96 -6.14 -8.76
N GLU A 26 -12.00 -4.85 -8.42
CA GLU A 26 -10.93 -4.17 -7.67
C GLU A 26 -10.63 -4.85 -6.32
N MET A 27 -11.65 -5.29 -5.57
CA MET A 27 -11.44 -6.01 -4.31
C MET A 27 -10.82 -7.39 -4.52
N ARG A 28 -11.11 -8.06 -5.66
CA ARG A 28 -10.47 -9.33 -6.03
C ARG A 28 -9.00 -9.09 -6.38
N ASP A 29 -8.69 -8.04 -7.11
CA ASP A 29 -7.32 -7.67 -7.45
C ASP A 29 -6.50 -7.34 -6.21
N VAL A 30 -7.08 -6.60 -5.25
CA VAL A 30 -6.42 -6.33 -3.97
C VAL A 30 -6.21 -7.62 -3.17
N ALA A 31 -7.20 -8.52 -3.13
CA ALA A 31 -7.05 -9.83 -2.49
C ALA A 31 -5.90 -10.64 -3.12
N TYR A 32 -5.83 -10.62 -4.45
CA TYR A 32 -4.78 -11.29 -5.21
C TYR A 32 -3.41 -10.68 -4.90
N CYS A 33 -3.27 -9.36 -4.87
CA CYS A 33 -2.00 -8.72 -4.52
C CYS A 33 -1.50 -9.12 -3.12
N LEU A 34 -2.40 -9.18 -2.13
CA LEU A 34 -2.07 -9.60 -0.76
C LEU A 34 -1.64 -11.08 -0.70
N PHE A 35 -2.37 -11.95 -1.41
CA PHE A 35 -2.06 -13.37 -1.50
C PHE A 35 -0.76 -13.64 -2.27
N GLU A 36 -0.60 -13.01 -3.44
CA GLU A 36 0.56 -13.12 -4.31
C GLU A 36 1.84 -12.78 -3.55
N ALA A 37 1.84 -11.70 -2.75
CA ALA A 37 2.99 -11.33 -1.93
C ALA A 37 3.43 -12.47 -0.98
N LEU A 38 2.48 -13.19 -0.36
CA LEU A 38 2.78 -14.32 0.52
C LEU A 38 3.30 -15.53 -0.26
N VAL A 39 2.74 -15.79 -1.44
CA VAL A 39 3.14 -16.91 -2.29
C VAL A 39 4.55 -16.67 -2.85
N LEU A 40 4.84 -15.46 -3.33
CA LEU A 40 6.15 -15.09 -3.88
C LEU A 40 7.30 -15.27 -2.89
N ASP A 41 7.05 -15.05 -1.59
CA ASP A 41 8.02 -15.23 -0.52
C ASP A 41 8.36 -16.71 -0.26
N ASP A 42 7.47 -17.64 -0.64
CA ASP A 42 7.69 -19.06 -0.48
C ASP A 42 8.50 -19.66 -1.64
N ALA A 43 9.50 -20.49 -1.34
CA ALA A 43 10.34 -21.14 -2.35
C ALA A 43 9.57 -22.04 -3.33
N ARG A 44 8.37 -22.53 -2.95
CA ARG A 44 7.54 -23.44 -3.76
C ARG A 44 6.66 -22.75 -4.79
N CYS A 45 6.61 -21.41 -4.79
CA CYS A 45 5.81 -20.66 -5.74
C CYS A 45 6.14 -21.02 -7.20
N GLY A 46 5.09 -21.09 -8.01
CA GLY A 46 5.15 -21.56 -9.40
C GLY A 46 4.88 -23.06 -9.53
N THR A 47 4.49 -23.76 -8.45
CA THR A 47 4.16 -25.18 -8.53
C THR A 47 2.89 -25.37 -9.35
N ALA A 48 2.97 -26.11 -10.47
CA ALA A 48 1.84 -26.29 -11.39
C ALA A 48 0.67 -27.08 -10.79
N ALA A 49 0.94 -27.98 -9.84
CA ALA A 49 -0.06 -28.80 -9.16
C ALA A 49 0.25 -28.84 -7.66
N PRO A 50 -0.09 -27.79 -6.90
CA PRO A 50 0.19 -27.74 -5.46
C PRO A 50 -0.59 -28.84 -4.73
N ALA A 51 0.09 -29.58 -3.87
CA ALA A 51 -0.50 -30.68 -3.12
C ALA A 51 0.05 -30.76 -1.69
N GLY A 52 -0.64 -31.54 -0.84
CA GLY A 52 -0.20 -31.84 0.51
C GLY A 52 0.09 -30.59 1.35
N PRO A 53 1.27 -30.48 2.01
CA PRO A 53 1.60 -29.34 2.85
C PRO A 53 1.59 -27.99 2.11
N TRP A 54 1.90 -27.98 0.82
CA TRP A 54 1.88 -26.72 0.05
C TRP A 54 0.46 -26.23 -0.18
N LEU A 55 -0.45 -27.12 -0.58
CA LEU A 55 -1.85 -26.78 -0.76
C LEU A 55 -2.50 -26.28 0.55
N ALA A 56 -2.18 -26.92 1.68
CA ALA A 56 -2.65 -26.48 2.99
C ALA A 56 -2.12 -25.08 3.37
N GLN A 57 -0.86 -24.78 3.02
CA GLN A 57 -0.29 -23.46 3.22
C GLN A 57 -0.96 -22.40 2.32
N LEU A 58 -1.23 -22.71 1.05
CA LEU A 58 -1.96 -21.81 0.14
C LEU A 58 -3.35 -21.48 0.66
N HIS A 59 -4.09 -22.45 1.19
CA HIS A 59 -5.38 -22.20 1.85
C HIS A 59 -5.25 -21.27 3.06
N SER A 60 -4.18 -21.44 3.85
CA SER A 60 -3.90 -20.56 5.00
C SER A 60 -3.58 -19.14 4.55
N MET A 61 -2.76 -18.97 3.51
CA MET A 61 -2.42 -17.68 2.90
C MET A 61 -3.65 -17.00 2.29
N ALA A 62 -4.51 -17.74 1.59
CA ALA A 62 -5.78 -17.24 1.05
C ALA A 62 -6.70 -16.73 2.17
N ARG A 63 -6.82 -17.48 3.28
CA ARG A 63 -7.57 -17.04 4.46
C ARG A 63 -6.97 -15.76 5.07
N GLN A 64 -5.64 -15.67 5.16
CA GLN A 64 -4.96 -14.47 5.65
C GLN A 64 -5.23 -13.26 4.76
N ALA A 65 -5.11 -13.38 3.45
CA ALA A 65 -5.40 -12.32 2.49
C ALA A 65 -6.86 -11.83 2.61
N LEU A 66 -7.81 -12.75 2.77
CA LEU A 66 -9.22 -12.41 3.01
C LEU A 66 -9.44 -11.67 4.33
N MET A 67 -8.81 -12.11 5.43
CA MET A 67 -8.90 -11.40 6.71
C MET A 67 -8.33 -9.97 6.61
N GLN A 68 -7.20 -9.80 5.93
CA GLN A 68 -6.58 -8.50 5.68
C GLN A 68 -7.48 -7.59 4.83
N LEU A 69 -8.04 -8.12 3.73
CA LEU A 69 -8.97 -7.38 2.88
C LEU A 69 -10.22 -6.93 3.65
N GLN A 70 -10.83 -7.83 4.42
CA GLN A 70 -12.01 -7.51 5.23
C GLN A 70 -11.70 -6.42 6.25
N HIS A 71 -10.55 -6.50 6.92
CA HIS A 71 -10.11 -5.47 7.85
C HIS A 71 -9.88 -4.13 7.14
N LEU A 72 -9.21 -4.13 5.98
CA LEU A 72 -9.00 -2.91 5.19
C LEU A 72 -10.32 -2.28 4.75
N ALA A 73 -11.26 -3.08 4.26
CA ALA A 73 -12.58 -2.63 3.86
C ALA A 73 -13.37 -2.05 5.04
N ARG A 74 -13.29 -2.67 6.23
CA ARG A 74 -13.94 -2.18 7.45
C ARG A 74 -13.36 -0.84 7.91
N GLU A 75 -12.03 -0.73 7.96
CA GLU A 75 -11.37 0.43 8.56
C GLU A 75 -11.21 1.61 7.60
N LYS A 76 -11.14 1.34 6.30
CA LYS A 76 -10.84 2.34 5.27
C LYS A 76 -11.88 2.42 4.15
N GLY A 77 -12.93 1.60 4.21
CA GLY A 77 -14.03 1.63 3.26
C GLY A 77 -14.75 2.99 3.22
N GLY A 78 -15.37 3.29 2.09
CA GLY A 78 -16.07 4.57 1.85
C GLY A 78 -15.14 5.76 1.57
N ARG A 79 -13.81 5.53 1.45
CA ARG A 79 -12.82 6.55 1.10
C ARG A 79 -11.94 6.07 -0.04
N ALA A 80 -11.54 6.98 -0.93
CA ALA A 80 -10.52 6.67 -1.94
C ALA A 80 -9.13 6.66 -1.29
N ILE A 81 -8.43 5.52 -1.38
CA ILE A 81 -7.04 5.37 -0.92
C ILE A 81 -6.12 5.42 -2.13
N TYR A 82 -5.11 6.28 -2.09
CA TYR A 82 -4.07 6.32 -3.12
C TYR A 82 -2.88 5.46 -2.69
N LEU A 83 -2.57 4.41 -3.46
CA LEU A 83 -1.38 3.58 -3.29
C LEU A 83 -0.25 4.10 -4.18
N ALA A 84 0.74 4.77 -3.59
CA ALA A 84 1.92 5.24 -4.32
C ALA A 84 2.80 4.04 -4.72
N LYS A 85 3.38 4.07 -5.93
CA LYS A 85 4.42 3.10 -6.32
C LYS A 85 5.70 3.38 -5.53
N GLY A 86 6.13 2.44 -4.68
CA GLY A 86 7.37 2.49 -3.88
C GLY A 86 7.17 2.80 -2.39
N VAL A 87 7.97 2.17 -1.51
CA VAL A 87 7.83 2.22 -0.03
C VAL A 87 8.36 3.52 0.60
N ALA A 88 8.85 4.47 -0.20
CA ALA A 88 9.13 5.81 0.27
C ALA A 88 8.49 6.83 -0.66
N VAL A 89 7.60 7.67 -0.13
CA VAL A 89 7.30 8.97 -0.73
C VAL A 89 8.55 9.84 -0.54
N HIS A 90 9.67 9.46 -1.16
CA HIS A 90 10.72 10.41 -1.42
C HIS A 90 10.14 11.36 -2.44
N LEU A 91 9.84 12.58 -2.00
CA LEU A 91 9.52 13.67 -2.90
C LEU A 91 10.59 13.66 -3.99
N SER A 92 10.17 13.58 -5.25
CA SER A 92 11.11 13.74 -6.35
C SER A 92 11.74 15.14 -6.30
N ALA A 93 12.82 15.38 -7.03
CA ALA A 93 13.38 16.73 -7.15
C ALA A 93 12.32 17.74 -7.66
N ARG A 94 11.45 17.29 -8.58
CA ARG A 94 10.29 18.05 -9.05
C ARG A 94 9.32 18.38 -7.92
N ASP A 95 8.95 17.39 -7.11
CA ASP A 95 7.99 17.59 -6.02
C ASP A 95 8.55 18.53 -4.95
N ARG A 96 9.86 18.47 -4.67
CA ARG A 96 10.54 19.44 -3.79
C ARG A 96 10.50 20.86 -4.36
N ALA A 97 10.78 21.03 -5.66
CA ALA A 97 10.69 22.34 -6.32
C ALA A 97 9.25 22.89 -6.27
N MET A 98 8.26 22.05 -6.55
CA MET A 98 6.85 22.41 -6.45
C MET A 98 6.46 22.82 -5.02
N CYS A 99 6.88 22.07 -3.99
CA CYS A 99 6.62 22.41 -2.59
C CYS A 99 7.29 23.72 -2.17
N ALA A 100 8.49 24.03 -2.69
CA ALA A 100 9.16 25.31 -2.44
C ALA A 100 8.38 26.50 -3.02
N GLU A 101 7.56 26.28 -4.05
CA GLU A 101 6.71 27.30 -4.67
C GLU A 101 5.29 27.37 -4.07
N PHE A 102 4.98 26.53 -3.07
CA PHE A 102 3.66 26.48 -2.47
C PHE A 102 3.42 27.69 -1.53
N ARG A 103 2.30 28.39 -1.75
CA ARG A 103 1.92 29.62 -1.03
C ARG A 103 0.72 29.45 -0.09
N GLY A 104 0.26 28.22 0.13
CA GLY A 104 -0.89 27.93 0.99
C GLY A 104 -2.21 27.70 0.25
N ASN A 105 -2.41 28.34 -0.91
CA ASN A 105 -3.69 28.29 -1.64
C ASN A 105 -3.54 28.14 -3.17
N ASN A 106 -2.32 28.01 -3.70
CA ASN A 106 -2.04 28.00 -5.14
C ASN A 106 -2.05 26.60 -5.79
N TYR A 107 -2.86 25.67 -5.28
CA TYR A 107 -2.91 24.28 -5.74
C TYR A 107 -3.15 24.13 -7.25
N ARG A 108 -4.12 24.88 -7.79
CA ARG A 108 -4.45 24.87 -9.22
C ARG A 108 -3.31 25.37 -10.09
N ALA A 109 -2.67 26.48 -9.70
CA ALA A 109 -1.53 27.02 -10.43
C ALA A 109 -0.33 26.06 -10.45
N LEU A 110 -0.09 25.34 -9.35
CA LEU A 110 0.96 24.31 -9.29
C LEU A 110 0.58 23.08 -10.14
N ALA A 111 -0.68 22.69 -10.15
CA ALA A 111 -1.19 21.59 -10.97
C ALA A 111 -0.92 21.85 -12.46
N ASP A 112 -1.30 23.04 -12.94
CA ASP A 112 -1.08 23.46 -14.33
C ASP A 112 0.41 23.52 -14.67
N ARG A 113 1.24 24.13 -13.80
CA ARG A 113 2.68 24.30 -14.03
C ARG A 113 3.46 23.00 -14.06
N TYR A 114 3.10 22.04 -13.23
CA TYR A 114 3.83 20.77 -13.05
C TYR A 114 3.19 19.59 -13.78
N GLY A 115 2.11 19.81 -14.53
CA GLY A 115 1.40 18.77 -15.27
C GLY A 115 0.78 17.71 -14.36
N LEU A 116 0.19 18.14 -13.25
CA LEU A 116 -0.40 17.28 -12.22
C LEU A 116 -1.88 17.60 -12.03
N THR A 117 -2.63 16.67 -11.42
CA THR A 117 -3.98 16.99 -10.92
C THR A 117 -3.89 17.78 -9.61
N GLU A 118 -4.86 18.64 -9.32
CA GLU A 118 -4.92 19.37 -8.04
C GLU A 118 -4.87 18.44 -6.83
N MET A 119 -5.50 17.26 -6.93
CA MET A 119 -5.46 16.27 -5.86
C MET A 119 -4.06 15.70 -5.65
N ARG A 120 -3.32 15.45 -6.73
CA ARG A 120 -1.93 15.00 -6.62
C ARG A 120 -1.04 16.07 -5.99
N VAL A 121 -1.25 17.34 -6.32
CA VAL A 121 -0.55 18.47 -5.68
C VAL A 121 -0.85 18.51 -4.18
N ARG A 122 -2.11 18.39 -3.76
CA ARG A 122 -2.50 18.36 -2.34
C ARG A 122 -1.79 17.25 -1.57
N GLN A 123 -1.81 16.03 -2.08
CA GLN A 123 -1.13 14.89 -1.44
C GLN A 123 0.38 15.14 -1.25
N ILE A 124 1.03 15.70 -2.27
CA ILE A 124 2.47 16.00 -2.23
C ILE A 124 2.76 17.09 -1.19
N VAL A 125 1.96 18.16 -1.17
CA VAL A 125 2.07 19.25 -0.19
C VAL A 125 1.82 18.73 1.23
N ASP A 126 0.78 17.92 1.45
CA ASP A 126 0.44 17.36 2.75
C ASP A 126 1.54 16.42 3.28
N ALA A 127 2.15 15.63 2.40
CA ALA A 127 3.29 14.77 2.75
C ALA A 127 4.51 15.62 3.13
N TRP A 128 4.83 16.64 2.34
CA TRP A 128 5.92 17.57 2.61
C TRP A 128 5.71 18.33 3.91
N GLN A 129 4.51 18.87 4.17
CA GLN A 129 4.19 19.59 5.39
C GLN A 129 4.34 18.69 6.62
N ARG A 130 3.81 17.47 6.59
CA ARG A 130 4.00 16.48 7.67
C ARG A 130 5.47 16.23 7.96
N GLU A 131 6.29 16.07 6.92
CA GLU A 131 7.75 15.92 7.08
C GLU A 131 8.38 17.18 7.71
N GLN A 132 8.00 18.38 7.28
CA GLN A 132 8.49 19.63 7.87
C GLN A 132 8.08 19.78 9.34
N PHE A 133 6.83 19.43 9.68
CA PHE A 133 6.35 19.45 11.06
C PHE A 133 7.10 18.44 11.93
N ALA A 134 7.29 17.21 11.45
CA ALA A 134 8.05 16.19 12.17
C ALA A 134 9.53 16.59 12.38
N ARG A 135 10.15 17.26 11.39
CA ARG A 135 11.52 17.80 11.52
C ARG A 135 11.61 18.97 12.50
N ARG A 136 10.57 19.80 12.60
CA ARG A 136 10.52 21.00 13.47
C ARG A 136 10.08 20.67 14.90
N GLN A 137 9.27 19.63 15.09
CA GLN A 137 9.05 19.02 16.40
C GLN A 137 10.32 18.26 16.81
N GLY A 138 11.34 18.99 17.25
CA GLY A 138 12.41 18.40 18.05
C GLY A 138 11.82 17.74 19.30
N LYS A 139 12.51 16.73 19.86
CA LYS A 139 12.17 16.18 21.19
C LYS A 139 11.97 17.35 22.15
N LEU A 140 10.80 17.49 22.77
CA LEU A 140 10.62 18.42 23.87
C LEU A 140 11.56 17.97 25.00
N PRO A 141 12.54 18.79 25.41
CA PRO A 141 13.31 18.50 26.61
C PRO A 141 12.36 18.60 27.82
N GLY A 142 12.26 17.55 28.64
CA GLY A 142 11.56 17.60 29.94
C GLY A 142 10.16 16.97 30.01
N ILE A 143 9.82 16.00 29.16
CA ILE A 143 8.64 15.13 29.35
C ILE A 143 9.08 13.66 29.30
N ASP A 144 10.07 13.30 30.11
CA ASP A 144 10.24 11.91 30.49
C ASP A 144 9.24 11.66 31.63
N PRO A 145 8.38 10.62 31.56
CA PRO A 145 7.60 10.24 32.73
C PRO A 145 8.58 9.88 33.85
N GLU A 146 8.44 10.53 35.01
CA GLU A 146 9.19 10.14 36.18
C GLU A 146 8.95 8.65 36.46
N PRO A 147 9.99 7.88 36.80
CA PRO A 147 9.77 6.50 37.23
C PRO A 147 8.89 6.55 38.49
N GLU A 148 7.75 5.88 38.43
CA GLU A 148 6.93 5.61 39.61
C GLU A 148 7.75 4.71 40.55
N ASP A 149 8.13 5.24 41.71
CA ASP A 149 8.68 4.49 42.86
C ASP A 149 7.59 3.60 43.52
#